data_AF-A0A7Z0CM58-F1
#
_entry.id   AF-A0A7Z0CM58-F1
#
_cell.length_a   1.000
_cell.length_b   1.000
_cell.length_c   1.000
_cell.angle_alpha   90.00
_cell.angle_beta   90.00
_cell.angle_gamma   90.00
#
_symmetry.space_group_name_H-M   'P 1'
#
loop_
_entity.id
_entity.type
_entity.pdbx_description
1 polymer ?
#
loop_
_entity_poly.entity_id
_entity_poly.type
_entity_poly.pdbx_seq_one_letter_code
_entity_poly.pdbx_strand_id
1 'polypeptide(L)'
;MLFLLDSNIAIKSDPLSITVEPDAALAMEFHRLATTHHHDLRVHPASLDDFARIKDAAKRSARLTVFERYERVVSPPAISDDQRAELGVPTPGSNDDVDQHLLAAVLGHAVGYLVTQDQGIHSKAHRLGIGDRVLTLADAIAFLRNLHPAPPTPPPSVRRVKAHELRLDDEIFDGLRQDYGGAAFDRWFQEKAAQGGRDALLIDGQNDAHAAIALLKIEPSGEHGVPGPLLKISTFKVASNYSGQKYGELLLKAIFEQAHTDEMAGIFVTVFAKQQALIDLLDDFGFRVQPVTTDAGELVLAKDLRGSLAPASMSPLEFHVTHGPPALRMVGVQPFLVPIEPRWHQVLFPDAEPFDPQGGLFPELLGHQTQPFGNALRKAYLCNSPTRLLVPGSPLLFYRSHDEKAVFVVGVCEQTYVSRDPAEIAALVGRRTVYSYAQIEDRVRNGEVLVVLFRQDRVLREDPITLEDLKRAGVARTWPQAITRTRPEGAQWLRQRLGA
;
A
#
# COMPACT_ATOMS: atom_id res chain seq x y z
N MET A 1 -6.92 -15.38 13.19
CA MET A 1 -6.47 -15.42 11.78
C MET A 1 -5.39 -16.49 11.63
N LEU A 2 -5.17 -16.96 10.41
CA LEU A 2 -4.20 -18.01 10.09
C LEU A 2 -3.04 -17.45 9.23
N PHE A 3 -1.81 -17.55 9.74
CA PHE A 3 -0.57 -17.17 9.05
C PHE A 3 0.20 -18.43 8.64
N LEU A 4 0.61 -18.46 7.38
CA LEU A 4 1.54 -19.44 6.83
C LEU A 4 2.96 -18.92 6.98
N LEU A 5 3.84 -19.70 7.58
CA LEU A 5 5.26 -19.37 7.71
C LEU A 5 6.04 -20.07 6.60
N ASP A 6 6.84 -19.29 5.90
CA ASP A 6 7.93 -19.82 5.08
C ASP A 6 8.97 -20.53 5.97
N SER A 7 9.61 -21.56 5.44
CA SER A 7 10.57 -22.42 6.16
C SER A 7 11.69 -21.60 6.81
N ASN A 8 12.21 -20.59 6.11
CA ASN A 8 13.25 -19.71 6.62
C ASN A 8 12.80 -18.86 7.81
N ILE A 9 11.52 -18.47 7.88
CA ILE A 9 10.97 -17.66 8.98
C ILE A 9 10.67 -18.54 10.20
N ALA A 10 10.11 -19.73 9.97
CA ALA A 10 9.86 -20.72 11.02
C ALA A 10 11.17 -21.08 11.76
N ILE A 11 12.28 -21.23 11.03
CA ILE A 11 13.60 -21.55 11.62
C ILE A 11 14.17 -20.37 12.42
N LYS A 12 14.11 -19.15 11.87
CA LYS A 12 14.66 -17.93 12.52
C LYS A 12 13.97 -17.55 13.83
N SER A 13 12.76 -18.07 14.05
CA SER A 13 11.95 -17.80 15.24
C SER A 13 12.42 -18.60 16.48
N ASP A 14 13.36 -19.55 16.34
CA ASP A 14 13.82 -20.38 17.45
C ASP A 14 14.96 -19.72 18.26
N PRO A 15 14.77 -19.45 19.57
CA PRO A 15 15.79 -18.84 20.42
C PRO A 15 17.03 -19.71 20.69
N LEU A 16 17.05 -20.97 20.23
CA LEU A 16 18.15 -21.93 20.44
C LEU A 16 19.26 -21.86 19.36
N SER A 17 19.12 -21.00 18.34
CA SER A 17 20.20 -20.75 17.39
C SER A 17 21.36 -20.02 18.06
N ILE A 18 22.54 -20.66 18.11
CA ILE A 18 23.78 -20.14 18.72
C ILE A 18 24.28 -18.86 18.00
N THR A 19 23.80 -18.62 16.77
CA THR A 19 24.04 -17.39 16.01
C THR A 19 22.74 -16.59 15.90
N VAL A 20 22.76 -15.35 16.39
CA VAL A 20 21.70 -14.37 16.14
C VAL A 20 21.76 -14.02 14.65
N GLU A 21 20.92 -14.68 13.85
CA GLU A 21 20.78 -14.34 12.44
C GLU A 21 20.13 -12.95 12.29
N PRO A 22 20.42 -12.21 11.21
CA PRO A 22 19.64 -11.01 10.86
C PRO A 22 18.15 -11.38 10.78
N ASP A 23 17.32 -10.56 11.41
CA ASP A 23 15.86 -10.70 11.61
C ASP A 23 15.36 -11.60 12.75
N ALA A 24 16.24 -12.27 13.53
CA ALA A 24 15.78 -13.14 14.63
C ALA A 24 14.90 -12.40 15.66
N ALA A 25 15.26 -11.16 16.01
CA ALA A 25 14.48 -10.32 16.91
C ALA A 25 13.08 -9.98 16.36
N LEU A 26 12.97 -9.73 15.05
CA LEU A 26 11.68 -9.50 14.39
C LEU A 26 10.84 -10.77 14.36
N ALA A 27 11.44 -11.92 14.07
CA ALA A 27 10.75 -13.21 14.07
C ALA A 27 10.14 -13.54 15.44
N MET A 28 10.92 -13.33 16.52
CA MET A 28 10.44 -13.50 17.90
C MET A 28 9.31 -12.54 18.27
N GLU A 29 9.44 -11.25 17.92
CA GLU A 29 8.40 -10.26 18.18
C GLU A 29 7.10 -10.57 17.43
N PHE A 30 7.20 -10.97 16.15
CA PHE A 30 6.06 -11.43 15.37
C PHE A 30 5.37 -12.62 16.04
N HIS A 31 6.13 -13.65 16.43
CA HIS A 31 5.58 -14.83 17.10
C HIS A 31 4.90 -14.49 18.42
N ARG A 32 5.51 -13.60 19.22
CA ARG A 32 4.94 -13.09 20.48
C ARG A 32 3.61 -12.39 20.23
N LEU A 33 3.53 -11.48 19.25
CA LEU A 33 2.30 -10.76 18.91
C LEU A 33 1.22 -11.73 18.41
N ALA A 34 1.56 -12.63 17.49
CA ALA A 34 0.62 -13.62 16.98
C ALA A 34 0.04 -14.50 18.09
N THR A 35 0.89 -15.00 18.99
CA THR A 35 0.46 -15.84 20.13
C THR A 35 -0.39 -15.05 21.13
N THR A 36 0.03 -13.82 21.45
CA THR A 36 -0.67 -12.93 22.41
C THR A 36 -2.10 -12.65 21.95
N HIS A 37 -2.32 -12.50 20.65
CA HIS A 37 -3.62 -12.20 20.06
C HIS A 37 -4.30 -13.44 19.45
N HIS A 38 -3.89 -14.64 19.88
CA HIS A 38 -4.51 -15.92 19.50
C HIS A 38 -4.64 -16.11 17.97
N HIS A 39 -3.60 -15.76 17.23
CA HIS A 39 -3.48 -16.08 15.82
C HIS A 39 -2.79 -17.43 15.62
N ASP A 40 -3.26 -18.18 14.64
CA ASP A 40 -2.76 -19.50 14.29
C ASP A 40 -1.56 -19.37 13.35
N LEU A 41 -0.48 -20.07 13.65
CA LEU A 41 0.76 -20.09 12.88
C LEU A 41 0.96 -21.51 12.35
N ARG A 42 0.94 -21.66 11.03
CA ARG A 42 1.11 -22.95 10.36
C ARG A 42 2.20 -22.93 9.33
N VAL A 43 2.61 -24.11 8.92
CA VAL A 43 3.58 -24.33 7.84
C VAL A 43 2.97 -25.17 6.72
N HIS A 44 3.51 -25.04 5.51
CA HIS A 44 3.05 -25.81 4.37
C HIS A 44 3.77 -27.17 4.30
N PRO A 45 3.09 -28.29 3.97
CA PRO A 45 3.75 -29.58 3.84
C PRO A 45 4.83 -29.62 2.74
N ALA A 46 4.65 -28.91 1.63
CA ALA A 46 5.65 -28.83 0.54
C ALA A 46 7.00 -28.24 0.99
N SER A 47 7.02 -27.39 2.03
CA SER A 47 8.26 -26.86 2.58
C SER A 47 9.16 -27.95 3.18
N LEU A 48 8.65 -29.17 3.41
CA LEU A 48 9.48 -30.33 3.78
C LEU A 48 10.53 -30.66 2.70
N ASP A 49 10.23 -30.39 1.43
CA ASP A 49 11.14 -30.63 0.31
C ASP A 49 12.36 -29.70 0.35
N ASP A 50 12.26 -28.52 0.97
CA ASP A 50 13.41 -27.62 1.19
C ASP A 50 14.44 -28.27 2.12
N PHE A 51 13.99 -28.96 3.16
CA PHE A 51 14.88 -29.60 4.13
C PHE A 51 15.54 -30.85 3.56
N ALA A 52 14.88 -31.57 2.66
CA ALA A 52 15.46 -32.73 1.97
C ALA A 52 16.74 -32.36 1.20
N ARG A 53 16.87 -31.10 0.77
CA ARG A 53 18.00 -30.57 0.00
C ARG A 53 19.19 -30.13 0.85
N ILE A 54 19.06 -30.10 2.18
CA ILE A 54 20.15 -29.75 3.10
C ILE A 54 21.14 -30.93 3.17
N LYS A 55 22.37 -30.71 2.67
CA LYS A 55 23.43 -31.74 2.64
C LYS A 55 23.93 -32.13 4.04
N ASP A 56 23.98 -31.16 4.97
CA ASP A 56 24.42 -31.39 6.35
C ASP A 56 23.30 -32.05 7.17
N ALA A 57 23.53 -33.31 7.54
CA ALA A 57 22.55 -34.11 8.27
C ALA A 57 22.22 -33.56 9.67
N ALA A 58 23.20 -32.98 10.38
CA ALA A 58 22.98 -32.41 11.71
C ALA A 58 22.15 -31.12 11.60
N LYS A 59 22.51 -30.25 10.66
CA LYS A 59 21.75 -29.02 10.37
C LYS A 59 20.33 -29.31 9.89
N ARG A 60 20.16 -30.35 9.05
CA ARG A 60 18.84 -30.80 8.59
C ARG A 60 17.97 -31.29 9.74
N SER A 61 18.52 -32.15 10.60
CA SER A 61 17.78 -32.68 11.76
C SER A 61 17.33 -31.57 12.70
N ALA A 62 18.24 -30.63 13.05
CA ALA A 62 17.91 -29.52 13.93
C ALA A 62 16.77 -28.64 13.35
N ARG A 63 16.87 -28.29 12.06
CA ARG A 63 15.85 -27.49 11.37
C ARG A 63 14.50 -28.18 11.26
N LEU A 64 14.47 -29.49 11.00
CA LEU A 64 13.24 -30.28 10.98
C LEU A 64 12.55 -30.28 12.34
N THR A 65 13.30 -30.44 13.44
CA THR A 65 12.76 -30.39 14.80
C THR A 65 12.12 -29.04 15.13
N VAL A 66 12.69 -27.93 14.67
CA VAL A 66 12.07 -26.60 14.82
C VAL A 66 10.78 -26.53 14.00
N PHE A 67 10.81 -27.02 12.78
CA PHE A 67 9.67 -27.01 11.85
C PHE A 67 8.50 -27.86 12.34
N GLU A 68 8.75 -28.98 13.04
CA GLU A 68 7.73 -29.86 13.65
C GLU A 68 6.94 -29.21 14.79
N ARG A 69 7.39 -28.08 15.34
CA ARG A 69 6.62 -27.32 16.34
C ARG A 69 5.35 -26.69 15.77
N TYR A 70 5.32 -26.47 14.46
CA TYR A 70 4.20 -25.83 13.78
C TYR A 70 3.22 -26.86 13.24
N GLU A 71 1.93 -26.61 13.42
CA GLU A 71 0.90 -27.39 12.75
C GLU A 71 0.95 -27.15 11.24
N ARG A 72 0.53 -28.15 10.47
CA ARG A 72 0.52 -28.08 9.01
C ARG A 72 -0.85 -27.62 8.52
N VAL A 73 -0.86 -26.92 7.39
CA VAL A 73 -2.10 -26.68 6.65
C VAL A 73 -2.66 -28.03 6.20
N VAL A 74 -3.94 -28.27 6.49
CA VAL A 74 -4.64 -29.51 6.13
C VAL A 74 -5.19 -29.36 4.72
N SER A 75 -4.87 -30.31 3.84
CA SER A 75 -5.37 -30.35 2.46
C SER A 75 -5.20 -29.03 1.70
N PRO A 76 -3.96 -28.51 1.56
CA PRO A 76 -3.73 -27.24 0.88
C PRO A 76 -4.19 -27.32 -0.60
N PRO A 77 -4.71 -26.21 -1.16
CA PRO A 77 -5.08 -26.11 -2.57
C PRO A 77 -3.92 -26.46 -3.50
N ALA A 78 -4.22 -27.13 -4.60
CA ALA A 78 -3.26 -27.33 -5.67
C ALA A 78 -3.01 -26.02 -6.45
N ILE A 79 -1.86 -25.93 -7.11
CA ILE A 79 -1.53 -24.83 -8.03
C ILE A 79 -2.55 -24.80 -9.17
N SER A 80 -3.29 -23.69 -9.29
CA SER A 80 -4.35 -23.51 -10.28
C SER A 80 -3.80 -23.28 -11.70
N ASP A 81 -4.64 -23.46 -12.71
CA ASP A 81 -4.27 -23.20 -14.10
C ASP A 81 -3.96 -21.72 -14.34
N ASP A 82 -4.72 -20.81 -13.73
CA ASP A 82 -4.46 -19.36 -13.77
C ASP A 82 -3.08 -19.01 -13.20
N GLN A 83 -2.71 -19.65 -12.08
CA GLN A 83 -1.40 -19.46 -11.47
C GLN A 83 -0.28 -19.98 -12.38
N ARG A 84 -0.45 -21.13 -13.03
CA ARG A 84 0.52 -21.68 -14.00
C ARG A 84 0.61 -20.82 -15.25
N ALA A 85 -0.50 -20.25 -15.71
CA ALA A 85 -0.52 -19.35 -16.85
C ALA A 85 0.28 -18.07 -16.57
N GLU A 86 0.16 -17.53 -15.36
CA GLU A 86 0.88 -16.32 -14.96
C GLU A 86 2.36 -16.62 -14.62
N LEU A 87 2.65 -17.58 -13.74
CA LEU A 87 4.00 -17.79 -13.22
C LEU A 87 4.82 -18.87 -13.95
N GLY A 88 4.18 -19.67 -14.80
CA GLY A 88 4.79 -20.84 -15.45
C GLY A 88 4.62 -22.13 -14.63
N VAL A 89 4.93 -23.26 -15.27
CA VAL A 89 4.84 -24.59 -14.64
C VAL A 89 6.13 -24.90 -13.88
N PRO A 90 6.10 -25.07 -12.54
CA PRO A 90 7.29 -25.36 -11.78
C PRO A 90 7.75 -26.80 -11.99
N THR A 91 9.05 -27.04 -11.79
CA THR A 91 9.58 -28.41 -11.74
C THR A 91 9.27 -29.01 -10.36
N PRO A 92 8.62 -30.19 -10.26
CA PRO A 92 8.25 -30.77 -8.96
C PRO A 92 9.42 -30.88 -7.98
N GLY A 93 9.21 -30.44 -6.74
CA GLY A 93 10.20 -30.46 -5.66
C GLY A 93 11.32 -29.41 -5.78
N SER A 94 11.24 -28.49 -6.75
CA SER A 94 12.14 -27.33 -6.83
C SER A 94 11.75 -26.22 -5.85
N ASN A 95 12.64 -25.24 -5.61
CA ASN A 95 12.29 -24.02 -4.86
C ASN A 95 11.03 -23.36 -5.46
N ASP A 96 10.98 -23.26 -6.79
CA ASP A 96 9.86 -22.62 -7.48
C ASP A 96 8.54 -23.35 -7.24
N ASP A 97 8.57 -24.69 -7.15
CA ASP A 97 7.41 -25.51 -6.83
C ASP A 97 6.91 -25.25 -5.41
N VAL A 98 7.82 -25.17 -4.42
CA VAL A 98 7.46 -24.84 -3.04
C VAL A 98 6.85 -23.43 -2.98
N ASP A 99 7.49 -22.44 -3.59
CA ASP A 99 6.98 -21.06 -3.66
C ASP A 99 5.56 -21.02 -4.23
N GLN A 100 5.32 -21.72 -5.35
CA GLN A 100 4.01 -21.75 -5.99
C GLN A 100 2.95 -22.45 -5.12
N HIS A 101 3.30 -23.49 -4.36
CA HIS A 101 2.38 -24.10 -3.40
C HIS A 101 2.05 -23.17 -2.22
N LEU A 102 3.04 -22.43 -1.70
CA LEU A 102 2.80 -21.42 -0.66
C LEU A 102 1.83 -20.34 -1.15
N LEU A 103 2.02 -19.85 -2.38
CA LEU A 103 1.14 -18.87 -3.01
C LEU A 103 -0.26 -19.43 -3.30
N ALA A 104 -0.36 -20.70 -3.71
CA ALA A 104 -1.63 -21.38 -3.94
C ALA A 104 -2.48 -21.47 -2.67
N ALA A 105 -1.86 -21.69 -1.51
CA ALA A 105 -2.55 -21.70 -0.22
C ALA A 105 -3.17 -20.33 0.12
N VAL A 106 -2.51 -19.23 -0.25
CA VAL A 106 -3.05 -17.87 -0.07
C VAL A 106 -4.17 -17.61 -1.08
N LEU A 107 -3.94 -17.87 -2.36
CA LEU A 107 -4.92 -17.70 -3.44
C LEU A 107 -6.22 -18.48 -3.17
N GLY A 108 -6.10 -19.74 -2.77
CA GLY A 108 -7.25 -20.61 -2.46
C GLY A 108 -7.87 -20.38 -1.08
N HIS A 109 -7.49 -19.30 -0.39
CA HIS A 109 -8.03 -18.92 0.93
C HIS A 109 -7.85 -19.99 2.03
N ALA A 110 -6.92 -20.94 1.86
CA ALA A 110 -6.59 -21.93 2.89
C ALA A 110 -5.84 -21.31 4.07
N VAL A 111 -5.16 -20.18 3.83
CA VAL A 111 -4.51 -19.35 4.85
C VAL A 111 -4.85 -17.88 4.62
N GLY A 112 -4.84 -17.07 5.68
CA GLY A 112 -5.09 -15.63 5.57
C GLY A 112 -3.90 -14.88 4.96
N TYR A 113 -2.70 -15.19 5.45
CA TYR A 113 -1.45 -14.52 5.08
C TYR A 113 -0.29 -15.51 4.93
N LEU A 114 0.70 -15.16 4.11
CA LEU A 114 2.02 -15.80 4.06
C LEU A 114 3.07 -14.84 4.62
N VAL A 115 3.96 -15.31 5.48
CA VAL A 115 5.08 -14.52 6.02
C VAL A 115 6.40 -15.04 5.44
N THR A 116 7.07 -14.23 4.63
CA THR A 116 8.36 -14.54 3.99
C THR A 116 9.21 -13.28 3.79
N GLN A 117 10.53 -13.43 3.83
CA GLN A 117 11.49 -12.37 3.46
C GLN A 117 11.97 -12.50 2.00
N ASP A 118 11.53 -13.54 1.28
CA ASP A 118 11.95 -13.82 -0.10
C ASP A 118 11.29 -12.86 -1.09
N GLN A 119 12.11 -11.99 -1.70
CA GLN A 119 11.65 -10.99 -2.66
C GLN A 119 11.07 -11.62 -3.94
N GLY A 120 11.55 -12.80 -4.33
CA GLY A 120 11.00 -13.55 -5.46
C GLY A 120 9.55 -14.00 -5.20
N ILE A 121 9.25 -14.45 -3.98
CA ILE A 121 7.87 -14.79 -3.60
C ILE A 121 6.99 -13.53 -3.58
N HIS A 122 7.50 -12.42 -3.04
CA HIS A 122 6.77 -11.13 -3.05
C HIS A 122 6.43 -10.67 -4.47
N SER A 123 7.38 -10.72 -5.41
CA SER A 123 7.11 -10.32 -6.80
C SER A 123 6.16 -11.27 -7.52
N LYS A 124 6.23 -12.58 -7.24
CA LYS A 124 5.22 -13.54 -7.74
C LYS A 124 3.83 -13.23 -7.17
N ALA A 125 3.74 -12.92 -5.88
CA ALA A 125 2.49 -12.55 -5.23
C ALA A 125 1.89 -11.24 -5.78
N HIS A 126 2.73 -10.27 -6.10
CA HIS A 126 2.34 -9.02 -6.77
C HIS A 126 1.68 -9.30 -8.12
N ARG A 127 2.34 -10.11 -8.97
CA ARG A 127 1.81 -10.52 -10.28
C ARG A 127 0.48 -11.27 -10.20
N LEU A 128 0.28 -12.05 -9.14
CA LEU A 128 -0.97 -12.77 -8.85
C LEU A 128 -2.05 -11.89 -8.18
N GLY A 129 -1.78 -10.62 -7.91
CA GLY A 129 -2.73 -9.70 -7.27
C GLY A 129 -2.98 -9.96 -5.78
N ILE A 130 -2.15 -10.80 -5.12
CA ILE A 130 -2.27 -11.15 -3.69
C ILE A 130 -1.15 -10.56 -2.82
N GLY A 131 -0.38 -9.60 -3.33
CA GLY A 131 0.75 -8.99 -2.61
C GLY A 131 0.41 -8.44 -1.23
N ASP A 132 -0.81 -7.96 -0.98
CA ASP A 132 -1.22 -7.48 0.36
C ASP A 132 -1.44 -8.58 1.40
N ARG A 133 -1.45 -9.85 0.96
CA ARG A 133 -1.56 -11.03 1.81
C ARG A 133 -0.23 -11.77 1.98
N VAL A 134 0.85 -11.29 1.37
CA VAL A 134 2.21 -11.82 1.51
C VAL A 134 3.07 -10.77 2.21
N LEU A 135 3.57 -11.08 3.40
CA LEU A 135 4.12 -10.12 4.35
C LEU A 135 5.58 -10.43 4.66
N THR A 136 6.41 -9.38 4.74
CA THR A 136 7.69 -9.45 5.45
C THR A 136 7.45 -9.57 6.95
N LEU A 137 8.48 -9.91 7.73
CA LEU A 137 8.35 -9.91 9.19
C LEU A 137 7.97 -8.53 9.75
N ALA A 138 8.59 -7.48 9.22
CA ALA A 138 8.29 -6.10 9.61
C ALA A 138 6.83 -5.73 9.28
N ASP A 139 6.37 -6.07 8.08
CA ASP A 139 5.00 -5.82 7.63
C ASP A 139 3.97 -6.61 8.45
N ALA A 140 4.29 -7.85 8.83
CA ALA A 140 3.42 -8.68 9.66
C ALA A 140 3.30 -8.13 11.08
N ILE A 141 4.41 -7.67 11.69
CA ILE A 141 4.39 -6.99 12.99
C ILE A 141 3.56 -5.70 12.92
N ALA A 142 3.79 -4.86 11.91
CA ALA A 142 3.04 -3.62 11.72
C ALA A 142 1.54 -3.88 11.55
N PHE A 143 1.19 -4.89 10.76
CA PHE A 143 -0.18 -5.33 10.55
C PHE A 143 -0.84 -5.80 11.87
N LEU A 144 -0.18 -6.64 12.65
CA LEU A 144 -0.70 -7.11 13.94
C LEU A 144 -0.88 -5.99 14.96
N ARG A 145 0.09 -5.07 15.04
CA ARG A 145 -0.01 -3.90 15.93
C ARG A 145 -1.19 -3.00 15.58
N ASN A 146 -1.54 -2.89 14.30
CA ASN A 146 -2.70 -2.10 13.88
C ASN A 146 -4.03 -2.81 14.10
N LEU A 147 -4.08 -4.13 13.92
CA LEU A 147 -5.28 -4.88 14.25
C LEU A 147 -5.57 -4.89 15.77
N HIS A 148 -4.51 -4.80 16.58
CA HIS A 148 -4.55 -4.80 18.04
C HIS A 148 -3.79 -3.59 18.61
N PRO A 149 -4.33 -2.38 18.46
CA PRO A 149 -3.60 -1.16 18.77
C PRO A 149 -3.31 -1.01 20.27
N ALA A 150 -2.07 -0.61 20.56
CA ALA A 150 -1.60 -0.13 21.86
C ALA A 150 -1.72 1.43 21.90
N PRO A 151 -1.29 2.17 22.95
CA PRO A 151 -1.62 3.58 23.14
C PRO A 151 -1.15 4.48 21.97
N PRO A 152 -1.78 5.64 21.78
CA PRO A 152 -1.73 6.38 20.51
C PRO A 152 -0.33 6.90 20.18
N THR A 153 0.03 6.78 18.90
CA THR A 153 1.12 7.54 18.28
C THR A 153 0.52 8.55 17.30
N PRO A 154 1.02 9.80 17.25
CA PRO A 154 0.55 10.77 16.26
C PRO A 154 0.79 10.24 14.84
N PRO A 155 -0.09 10.60 13.88
CA PRO A 155 0.05 10.14 12.51
C PRO A 155 1.29 10.81 11.88
N PRO A 156 2.10 10.07 11.12
CA PRO A 156 3.24 10.64 10.44
C PRO A 156 2.77 11.55 9.31
N SER A 157 3.48 12.66 9.11
CA SER A 157 3.19 13.66 8.09
C SER A 157 4.38 13.84 7.16
N VAL A 158 4.11 14.29 5.93
CA VAL A 158 5.16 14.65 4.96
C VAL A 158 5.50 16.12 5.13
N ARG A 159 6.75 16.43 5.44
CA ARG A 159 7.29 17.79 5.37
C ARG A 159 7.91 18.05 4.01
N ARG A 160 7.60 19.20 3.43
CA ARG A 160 8.27 19.71 2.23
C ARG A 160 9.44 20.58 2.69
N VAL A 161 10.66 20.19 2.33
CA VAL A 161 11.91 20.87 2.69
C VAL A 161 12.81 21.01 1.46
N LYS A 162 13.88 21.79 1.54
CA LYS A 162 14.93 21.79 0.54
C LYS A 162 15.94 20.69 0.82
N ALA A 163 16.58 20.18 -0.23
CA ALA A 163 17.58 19.11 -0.09
C ALA A 163 18.74 19.48 0.85
N HIS A 164 19.10 20.76 0.97
CA HIS A 164 20.16 21.21 1.90
C HIS A 164 19.75 21.17 3.38
N GLU A 165 18.46 21.03 3.69
CA GLU A 165 17.95 20.88 5.06
C GLU A 165 18.02 19.43 5.54
N LEU A 166 18.24 18.46 4.64
CA LEU A 166 18.37 17.06 5.00
C LEU A 166 19.73 16.79 5.65
N ARG A 167 19.68 16.10 6.78
CA ARG A 167 20.83 15.51 7.46
C ARG A 167 21.46 14.38 6.64
N LEU A 168 22.49 14.71 5.85
CA LEU A 168 23.18 13.74 5.03
C LEU A 168 23.86 12.64 5.87
N ASP A 169 24.20 12.91 7.13
CA ASP A 169 24.79 11.94 8.08
C ASP A 169 23.82 10.84 8.55
N ASP A 170 22.53 10.93 8.20
CA ASP A 170 21.52 9.93 8.57
C ASP A 170 21.72 8.58 7.86
N GLU A 171 21.48 7.48 8.58
CA GLU A 171 21.65 6.09 8.13
C GLU A 171 20.79 5.75 6.90
N ILE A 172 19.69 6.47 6.65
CA ILE A 172 18.85 6.27 5.46
C ILE A 172 19.66 6.40 4.15
N PHE A 173 20.73 7.21 4.17
CA PHE A 173 21.60 7.45 3.02
C PHE A 173 22.66 6.37 2.82
N ASP A 174 22.92 5.49 3.78
CA ASP A 174 24.00 4.50 3.68
C ASP A 174 23.78 3.50 2.55
N GLY A 175 22.52 3.07 2.34
CA GLY A 175 22.18 2.24 1.19
C GLY A 175 22.38 2.96 -0.14
N LEU A 176 22.12 4.27 -0.19
CA LEU A 176 22.35 5.09 -1.40
C LEU A 176 23.84 5.27 -1.66
N ARG A 177 24.65 5.48 -0.60
CA ARG A 177 26.11 5.51 -0.72
C ARG A 177 26.68 4.21 -1.25
N GLN A 178 26.19 3.07 -0.78
CA GLN A 178 26.61 1.76 -1.27
C GLN A 178 26.30 1.58 -2.76
N ASP A 179 25.13 2.06 -3.21
CA ASP A 179 24.68 1.92 -4.60
C ASP A 179 25.36 2.91 -5.56
N TYR A 180 25.68 4.12 -5.10
CA TYR A 180 26.17 5.23 -5.93
C TYR A 180 27.62 5.66 -5.63
N GLY A 181 28.45 4.77 -5.07
CA GLY A 181 29.90 4.97 -4.97
C GLY A 181 30.37 5.91 -3.85
N GLY A 182 29.65 5.92 -2.71
CA GLY A 182 30.04 6.57 -1.46
C GLY A 182 30.31 8.06 -1.61
N ALA A 183 31.58 8.44 -1.67
CA ALA A 183 32.00 9.83 -1.84
C ALA A 183 31.47 10.49 -3.14
N ALA A 184 31.22 9.70 -4.18
CA ALA A 184 30.59 10.20 -5.41
C ALA A 184 29.13 10.61 -5.17
N PHE A 185 28.39 9.83 -4.38
CA PHE A 185 27.04 10.16 -3.94
C PHE A 185 27.02 11.42 -3.08
N ASP A 186 27.89 11.52 -2.07
CA ASP A 186 27.92 12.70 -1.19
C ASP A 186 28.24 13.98 -1.98
N ARG A 187 29.17 13.91 -2.95
CA ARG A 187 29.46 15.04 -3.85
C ARG A 187 28.26 15.40 -4.71
N TRP A 188 27.60 14.41 -5.33
CA TRP A 188 26.39 14.63 -6.10
C TRP A 188 25.30 15.28 -5.24
N PHE A 189 25.11 14.82 -4.01
CA PHE A 189 24.11 15.37 -3.10
C PHE A 189 24.40 16.83 -2.81
N GLN A 190 25.64 17.16 -2.43
CA GLN A 190 26.05 18.53 -2.13
C GLN A 190 25.91 19.46 -3.34
N GLU A 191 26.43 19.07 -4.50
CA GLU A 191 26.47 19.93 -5.69
C GLU A 191 25.13 19.99 -6.43
N LYS A 192 24.48 18.84 -6.63
CA LYS A 192 23.31 18.73 -7.52
C LYS A 192 21.99 18.75 -6.78
N ALA A 193 21.92 18.25 -5.55
CA ALA A 193 20.68 18.27 -4.77
C ALA A 193 20.61 19.52 -3.89
N ALA A 194 21.55 19.70 -2.97
CA ALA A 194 21.56 20.77 -1.99
C ALA A 194 21.81 22.15 -2.64
N GLN A 195 22.97 22.37 -3.27
CA GLN A 195 23.29 23.64 -3.95
C GLN A 195 22.38 23.90 -5.16
N GLY A 196 21.98 22.83 -5.85
CA GLY A 196 21.02 22.89 -6.95
C GLY A 196 19.58 23.26 -6.53
N GLY A 197 19.30 23.36 -5.22
CA GLY A 197 18.02 23.82 -4.70
C GLY A 197 16.85 22.86 -4.91
N ARG A 198 17.13 21.54 -5.03
CA ARG A 198 16.08 20.54 -5.23
C ARG A 198 15.10 20.52 -4.07
N ASP A 199 13.84 20.31 -4.41
CA ASP A 199 12.79 20.05 -3.43
C ASP A 199 12.95 18.64 -2.87
N ALA A 200 12.58 18.50 -1.60
CA ALA A 200 12.62 17.24 -0.89
C ALA A 200 11.32 17.05 -0.10
N LEU A 201 10.87 15.80 -0.05
CA LEU A 201 9.83 15.32 0.84
C LEU A 201 10.49 14.50 1.93
N LEU A 202 10.16 14.78 3.18
CA LEU A 202 10.72 14.12 4.35
C LEU A 202 9.59 13.64 5.27
N ILE A 203 9.70 12.39 5.72
CA ILE A 203 8.92 11.84 6.84
C ILE A 203 9.90 11.62 7.98
N ASP A 204 9.65 12.26 9.12
CA ASP A 204 10.47 12.09 10.31
C ASP A 204 10.14 10.76 11.01
N GLY A 205 11.19 10.13 11.53
CA GLY A 205 11.14 8.96 12.39
C GLY A 205 11.28 9.33 13.86
N GLN A 206 11.44 8.32 14.70
CA GLN A 206 11.78 8.49 16.10
C GLN A 206 13.21 9.03 16.25
N ASN A 207 13.45 9.83 17.29
CA ASN A 207 14.75 10.39 17.64
C ASN A 207 15.41 11.22 16.52
N ASP A 208 14.62 12.02 15.81
CA ASP A 208 15.06 12.90 14.71
C ASP A 208 15.76 12.16 13.55
N ALA A 209 15.53 10.86 13.42
CA ALA A 209 15.98 10.08 12.27
C ALA A 209 15.06 10.32 11.06
N HIS A 210 15.56 10.18 9.84
CA HIS A 210 14.73 10.20 8.65
C HIS A 210 14.07 8.84 8.41
N ALA A 211 12.73 8.79 8.41
CA ALA A 211 12.02 7.55 8.13
C ALA A 211 11.84 7.30 6.63
N ALA A 212 11.60 8.36 5.84
CA ALA A 212 11.53 8.26 4.39
C ALA A 212 11.83 9.61 3.72
N ILE A 213 12.45 9.55 2.55
CA ILE A 213 12.83 10.72 1.75
C ILE A 213 12.49 10.54 0.27
N ALA A 214 12.10 11.64 -0.38
CA ALA A 214 12.09 11.74 -1.83
C ALA A 214 12.72 13.07 -2.28
N LEU A 215 13.62 13.03 -3.26
CA LEU A 215 14.18 14.24 -3.89
C LEU A 215 13.54 14.47 -5.25
N LEU A 216 13.08 15.69 -5.49
CA LEU A 216 12.29 16.05 -6.65
C LEU A 216 13.00 17.11 -7.50
N LYS A 217 12.85 17.00 -8.81
CA LYS A 217 13.35 17.97 -9.78
C LYS A 217 12.37 18.09 -10.95
N ILE A 218 12.08 19.31 -11.38
CA ILE A 218 11.31 19.55 -12.61
C ILE A 218 12.24 19.43 -13.81
N GLU A 219 11.83 18.66 -14.82
CA GLU A 219 12.49 18.52 -16.12
C GLU A 219 11.58 19.08 -17.23
N PRO A 220 11.73 20.36 -17.62
CA PRO A 220 10.78 21.03 -18.52
C PRO A 220 10.66 20.38 -19.91
N SER A 221 11.78 19.89 -20.46
CA SER A 221 11.83 19.23 -21.77
C SER A 221 11.60 17.71 -21.70
N GLY A 222 11.68 17.12 -20.50
CA GLY A 222 11.79 15.69 -20.31
C GLY A 222 13.22 15.16 -20.38
N GLU A 223 13.39 13.87 -20.09
CA GLU A 223 14.69 13.17 -19.98
C GLU A 223 14.52 11.71 -20.44
N HIS A 224 15.61 11.06 -20.87
CA HIS A 224 15.62 9.65 -21.29
C HIS A 224 14.55 9.28 -22.35
N GLY A 225 14.24 10.20 -23.27
CA GLY A 225 13.23 9.95 -24.31
C GLY A 225 11.77 10.03 -23.83
N VAL A 226 11.53 10.39 -22.57
CA VAL A 226 10.19 10.70 -22.05
C VAL A 226 9.95 12.20 -22.19
N PRO A 227 8.93 12.66 -22.94
CA PRO A 227 8.72 14.08 -23.21
C PRO A 227 8.11 14.83 -22.02
N GLY A 228 8.57 16.06 -21.79
CA GLY A 228 8.17 16.90 -20.66
C GLY A 228 6.90 17.75 -20.82
N PRO A 229 6.62 18.59 -19.81
CA PRO A 229 7.39 18.73 -18.56
C PRO A 229 7.18 17.55 -17.59
N LEU A 230 8.25 17.04 -16.98
CA LEU A 230 8.19 15.91 -16.04
C LEU A 230 8.61 16.31 -14.62
N LEU A 231 8.03 15.63 -13.63
CA LEU A 231 8.58 15.59 -12.28
C LEU A 231 9.51 14.38 -12.15
N LYS A 232 10.82 14.61 -11.99
CA LYS A 232 11.82 13.58 -11.72
C LYS A 232 11.88 13.28 -10.23
N ILE A 233 11.68 12.02 -9.86
CA ILE A 233 12.05 11.49 -8.56
C ILE A 233 13.53 11.08 -8.64
N SER A 234 14.40 11.90 -8.09
CA SER A 234 15.86 11.71 -8.14
C SER A 234 16.38 10.75 -7.07
N THR A 235 15.65 10.64 -5.97
CA THR A 235 15.94 9.73 -4.87
C THR A 235 14.61 9.37 -4.24
N PHE A 236 14.41 8.09 -3.93
CA PHE A 236 13.24 7.60 -3.22
C PHE A 236 13.69 6.51 -2.26
N LYS A 237 13.57 6.75 -0.96
CA LYS A 237 14.07 5.81 0.05
C LYS A 237 13.17 5.79 1.28
N VAL A 238 12.85 4.59 1.73
CA VAL A 238 12.26 4.34 3.06
C VAL A 238 13.31 3.59 3.88
N ALA A 239 13.53 4.03 5.12
CA ALA A 239 14.46 3.36 6.02
C ALA A 239 13.91 1.98 6.43
N SER A 240 14.80 0.99 6.55
CA SER A 240 14.43 -0.44 6.70
C SER A 240 13.62 -0.72 7.97
N ASN A 241 13.90 -0.01 9.06
CA ASN A 241 13.18 -0.05 10.33
C ASN A 241 11.76 0.53 10.26
N TYR A 242 11.39 1.21 9.17
CA TYR A 242 10.04 1.72 8.91
C TYR A 242 9.31 0.98 7.79
N SER A 243 9.82 -0.18 7.35
CA SER A 243 9.07 -1.07 6.45
C SER A 243 7.72 -1.44 7.06
N GLY A 244 6.67 -1.48 6.23
CA GLY A 244 5.30 -1.81 6.66
C GLY A 244 4.45 -0.62 7.10
N GLN A 245 5.01 0.57 7.30
CA GLN A 245 4.28 1.78 7.71
C GLN A 245 3.62 2.55 6.55
N LYS A 246 3.67 2.02 5.33
CA LYS A 246 3.13 2.63 4.11
C LYS A 246 3.70 4.02 3.79
N TYR A 247 4.91 4.35 4.28
CA TYR A 247 5.59 5.62 3.99
C TYR A 247 5.91 5.83 2.51
N GLY A 248 6.14 4.73 1.76
CA GLY A 248 6.27 4.82 0.31
C GLY A 248 5.00 5.35 -0.37
N GLU A 249 3.82 4.86 0.04
CA GLU A 249 2.54 5.36 -0.48
C GLU A 249 2.29 6.82 -0.04
N LEU A 250 2.68 7.17 1.19
CA LEU A 250 2.56 8.53 1.70
C LEU A 250 3.43 9.53 0.92
N LEU A 251 4.67 9.15 0.56
CA LEU A 251 5.52 9.94 -0.32
C LEU A 251 4.92 10.05 -1.72
N LEU A 252 4.46 8.95 -2.32
CA LEU A 252 3.83 8.96 -3.64
C LEU A 252 2.59 9.86 -3.68
N LYS A 253 1.79 9.88 -2.61
CA LYS A 253 0.64 10.77 -2.47
C LYS A 253 1.03 12.24 -2.60
N ALA A 254 2.04 12.67 -1.84
CA ALA A 254 2.56 14.04 -1.92
C ALA A 254 3.20 14.36 -3.29
N ILE A 255 3.85 13.37 -3.92
CA ILE A 255 4.42 13.49 -5.27
C ILE A 255 3.32 13.68 -6.32
N PHE A 256 2.23 12.92 -6.26
CA PHE A 256 1.10 13.07 -7.19
C PHE A 256 0.38 14.41 -7.01
N GLU A 257 0.19 14.85 -5.77
CA GLU A 257 -0.36 16.17 -5.47
C GLU A 257 0.51 17.27 -6.10
N GLN A 258 1.82 17.23 -5.88
CA GLN A 258 2.73 18.20 -6.48
C GLN A 258 2.72 18.16 -8.02
N ALA A 259 2.82 16.97 -8.62
CA ALA A 259 2.79 16.83 -10.07
C ALA A 259 1.49 17.38 -10.68
N HIS A 260 0.36 17.23 -9.98
CA HIS A 260 -0.91 17.78 -10.39
C HIS A 260 -0.96 19.31 -10.26
N THR A 261 -0.55 19.86 -9.11
CA THR A 261 -0.49 21.31 -8.86
C THR A 261 0.43 22.02 -9.85
N ASP A 262 1.55 21.41 -10.19
CA ASP A 262 2.54 21.96 -11.12
C ASP A 262 2.20 21.68 -12.59
N GLU A 263 1.04 21.07 -12.89
CA GLU A 263 0.56 20.72 -14.24
C GLU A 263 1.56 19.87 -15.06
N MET A 264 2.24 18.95 -14.39
CA MET A 264 3.22 18.07 -15.01
C MET A 264 2.57 17.08 -15.98
N ALA A 265 3.28 16.78 -17.08
CA ALA A 265 2.90 15.76 -18.04
C ALA A 265 2.89 14.36 -17.45
N GLY A 266 3.81 14.13 -16.52
CA GLY A 266 4.23 12.82 -16.13
C GLY A 266 5.27 12.89 -15.02
N ILE A 267 5.57 11.73 -14.47
CA ILE A 267 6.52 11.54 -13.39
C ILE A 267 7.46 10.43 -13.85
N PHE A 268 8.75 10.56 -13.58
CA PHE A 268 9.67 9.44 -13.84
C PHE A 268 10.72 9.30 -12.75
N VAL A 269 11.30 8.11 -12.71
CA VAL A 269 12.30 7.70 -11.74
C VAL A 269 13.28 6.73 -12.39
N THR A 270 14.54 6.80 -12.00
CA THR A 270 15.56 5.81 -12.36
C THR A 270 15.78 4.89 -11.18
N VAL A 271 15.83 3.58 -11.43
CA VAL A 271 15.90 2.56 -10.37
C VAL A 271 16.74 1.37 -10.82
N PHE A 272 17.62 0.88 -9.96
CA PHE A 272 18.35 -0.35 -10.24
C PHE A 272 17.39 -1.56 -10.22
N ALA A 273 17.55 -2.49 -11.16
CA ALA A 273 16.71 -3.70 -11.25
C ALA A 273 16.68 -4.55 -9.96
N LYS A 274 17.71 -4.44 -9.10
CA LYS A 274 17.74 -5.11 -7.79
C LYS A 274 16.73 -4.56 -6.77
N GLN A 275 16.21 -3.34 -6.97
CA GLN A 275 15.29 -2.68 -6.03
C GLN A 275 13.83 -3.07 -6.33
N GLN A 276 13.56 -4.38 -6.32
CA GLN A 276 12.28 -4.93 -6.77
C GLN A 276 11.07 -4.41 -5.98
N ALA A 277 11.19 -4.27 -4.66
CA ALA A 277 10.10 -3.74 -3.84
C ALA A 277 9.69 -2.30 -4.22
N LEU A 278 10.63 -1.45 -4.67
CA LEU A 278 10.32 -0.11 -5.17
C LEU A 278 9.68 -0.18 -6.55
N ILE A 279 10.16 -1.06 -7.42
CA ILE A 279 9.58 -1.29 -8.76
C ILE A 279 8.13 -1.75 -8.63
N ASP A 280 7.85 -2.72 -7.76
CA ASP A 280 6.50 -3.26 -7.54
C ASP A 280 5.56 -2.17 -6.96
N LEU A 281 6.06 -1.34 -6.03
CA LEU A 281 5.32 -0.18 -5.51
C LEU A 281 4.99 0.82 -6.63
N LEU A 282 5.96 1.17 -7.46
CA LEU A 282 5.77 2.12 -8.55
C LEU A 282 4.79 1.56 -9.61
N ASP A 283 4.90 0.28 -9.93
CA ASP A 283 4.01 -0.40 -10.88
C ASP A 283 2.55 -0.40 -10.38
N ASP A 284 2.34 -0.64 -9.09
CA ASP A 284 1.05 -0.55 -8.41
C ASP A 284 0.37 0.81 -8.57
N PHE A 285 1.15 1.87 -8.79
CA PHE A 285 0.68 3.24 -9.03
C PHE A 285 0.90 3.72 -10.46
N GLY A 286 1.02 2.81 -11.42
CA GLY A 286 0.96 3.11 -12.85
C GLY A 286 2.27 3.58 -13.48
N PHE A 287 3.39 3.48 -12.79
CA PHE A 287 4.69 3.65 -13.42
C PHE A 287 5.01 2.42 -14.26
N ARG A 288 5.48 2.62 -15.49
CA ARG A 288 5.85 1.54 -16.41
C ARG A 288 7.30 1.69 -16.86
N VAL A 289 7.99 0.56 -16.98
CA VAL A 289 9.35 0.50 -17.51
C VAL A 289 9.37 1.01 -18.94
N GLN A 290 10.25 1.96 -19.22
CA GLN A 290 10.47 2.53 -20.54
C GLN A 290 11.52 1.69 -21.30
N PRO A 291 11.50 1.68 -22.64
CA PRO A 291 12.45 0.93 -23.47
C PRO A 291 13.83 1.64 -23.54
N VAL A 292 14.33 2.09 -22.40
CA VAL A 292 15.58 2.82 -22.23
C VAL A 292 16.19 2.47 -20.88
N THR A 293 17.51 2.43 -20.82
CA THR A 293 18.28 2.21 -19.60
C THR A 293 19.27 3.36 -19.48
N THR A 294 19.56 3.81 -18.26
CA THR A 294 20.59 4.82 -18.04
C THR A 294 21.98 4.25 -18.33
N ASP A 295 22.97 5.13 -18.51
CA ASP A 295 24.38 4.72 -18.67
C ASP A 295 24.89 3.92 -17.45
N ALA A 296 24.27 4.12 -16.28
CA ALA A 296 24.57 3.39 -15.04
C ALA A 296 23.87 2.02 -14.95
N GLY A 297 23.08 1.63 -15.95
CA GLY A 297 22.33 0.36 -15.94
C GLY A 297 21.02 0.41 -15.15
N GLU A 298 20.49 1.60 -14.84
CA GLU A 298 19.20 1.74 -14.16
C GLU A 298 18.05 1.67 -15.14
N LEU A 299 16.96 1.04 -14.72
CA LEU A 299 15.69 1.08 -15.42
C LEU A 299 15.09 2.48 -15.29
N VAL A 300 14.46 2.95 -16.37
CA VAL A 300 13.67 4.18 -16.35
C VAL A 300 12.20 3.79 -16.23
N LEU A 301 11.55 4.19 -15.15
CA LEU A 301 10.11 4.00 -14.95
C LEU A 301 9.42 5.35 -15.08
N ALA A 302 8.36 5.41 -15.88
CA ALA A 302 7.59 6.63 -16.10
C ALA A 302 6.09 6.39 -15.94
N LYS A 303 5.40 7.39 -15.41
CA LYS A 303 3.96 7.46 -15.30
C LYS A 303 3.46 8.65 -16.12
N ASP A 304 2.56 8.38 -17.05
CA ASP A 304 1.92 9.41 -17.86
C ASP A 304 0.67 9.92 -17.14
N LEU A 305 0.62 11.22 -16.81
CA LEU A 305 -0.54 11.84 -16.19
C LEU A 305 -1.54 12.39 -17.23
N ARG A 306 -1.17 12.39 -18.52
CA ARG A 306 -2.02 12.89 -19.63
C ARG A 306 -2.92 11.77 -20.15
N GLY A 307 -4.11 11.63 -19.56
CA GLY A 307 -5.10 10.64 -20.00
C GLY A 307 -5.75 10.89 -21.38
N SER A 308 -5.39 11.94 -22.12
CA SER A 308 -6.09 12.36 -23.34
C SER A 308 -5.95 11.39 -24.52
N LEU A 309 -4.87 10.59 -24.56
CA LEU A 309 -4.60 9.61 -25.63
C LEU A 309 -4.99 8.19 -25.26
N ALA A 310 -5.58 7.97 -24.08
CA ALA A 310 -5.89 6.64 -23.59
C ALA A 310 -7.00 5.96 -24.43
N PRO A 311 -6.81 4.71 -24.89
CA PRO A 311 -7.77 4.00 -25.73
C PRO A 311 -9.17 3.94 -25.12
N ALA A 312 -10.22 4.00 -25.96
CA ALA A 312 -11.61 3.89 -25.48
C ALA A 312 -11.92 2.52 -24.83
N SER A 313 -11.17 1.47 -25.17
CA SER A 313 -11.30 0.12 -24.60
C SER A 313 -10.71 -0.01 -23.19
N MET A 314 -9.86 0.93 -22.77
CA MET A 314 -9.23 0.90 -21.44
C MET A 314 -10.29 1.09 -20.36
N SER A 315 -10.31 0.18 -19.38
CA SER A 315 -11.29 0.20 -18.30
C SER A 315 -11.13 1.46 -17.42
N PRO A 316 -12.18 1.95 -16.75
CA PRO A 316 -12.07 3.11 -15.86
C PRO A 316 -11.06 2.94 -14.72
N LEU A 317 -10.91 1.72 -14.17
CA LEU A 317 -9.91 1.44 -13.15
C LEU A 317 -8.49 1.50 -13.73
N GLU A 318 -8.26 0.82 -14.86
CA GLU A 318 -6.96 0.83 -15.54
C GLU A 318 -6.54 2.24 -15.93
N PHE A 319 -7.48 3.05 -16.44
CA PHE A 319 -7.26 4.45 -16.73
C PHE A 319 -6.80 5.24 -15.50
N HIS A 320 -7.47 5.06 -14.37
CA HIS A 320 -7.10 5.72 -13.13
C HIS A 320 -5.75 5.23 -12.59
N VAL A 321 -5.44 3.93 -12.69
CA VAL A 321 -4.12 3.41 -12.30
C VAL A 321 -3.02 4.02 -13.17
N THR A 322 -3.20 4.10 -14.49
CA THR A 322 -2.21 4.63 -15.42
C THR A 322 -2.02 6.14 -15.27
N HIS A 323 -3.12 6.90 -15.24
CA HIS A 323 -3.09 8.37 -15.36
C HIS A 323 -3.41 9.14 -14.09
N GLY A 324 -4.06 8.49 -13.12
CA GLY A 324 -4.39 9.07 -11.84
C GLY A 324 -3.39 8.73 -10.74
N PRO A 325 -3.57 9.27 -9.53
CA PRO A 325 -4.47 10.39 -9.25
C PRO A 325 -3.96 11.69 -9.88
N PRO A 326 -4.85 12.64 -10.25
CA PRO A 326 -6.29 12.60 -10.01
C PRO A 326 -7.13 12.14 -11.22
N ALA A 327 -6.52 11.67 -12.32
CA ALA A 327 -7.29 11.38 -13.54
C ALA A 327 -8.39 10.32 -13.32
N LEU A 328 -9.60 10.64 -13.78
CA LEU A 328 -10.78 9.77 -13.70
C LEU A 328 -11.41 9.61 -15.08
N ARG A 329 -12.02 8.45 -15.32
CA ARG A 329 -12.80 8.17 -16.53
C ARG A 329 -14.22 7.80 -16.13
N MET A 330 -15.17 8.69 -16.39
CA MET A 330 -16.58 8.52 -16.00
C MET A 330 -17.49 8.07 -17.15
N VAL A 331 -16.93 7.39 -18.13
CA VAL A 331 -17.66 6.77 -19.25
C VAL A 331 -17.99 5.33 -18.86
N GLY A 332 -19.27 4.95 -18.94
CA GLY A 332 -19.72 3.59 -18.60
C GLY A 332 -19.79 3.26 -17.10
N VAL A 333 -19.29 4.15 -16.22
CA VAL A 333 -19.39 4.04 -14.75
C VAL A 333 -20.10 5.25 -14.16
N GLN A 334 -20.79 5.05 -13.04
CA GLN A 334 -21.49 6.10 -12.31
C GLN A 334 -20.86 6.30 -10.93
N PRO A 335 -20.71 7.54 -10.46
CA PRO A 335 -20.26 7.81 -9.10
C PRO A 335 -21.24 7.33 -8.03
N PHE A 336 -20.71 7.09 -6.84
CA PHE A 336 -21.47 6.75 -5.65
C PHE A 336 -21.16 7.73 -4.53
N LEU A 337 -22.19 8.19 -3.84
CA LEU A 337 -22.05 8.87 -2.56
C LEU A 337 -21.88 7.81 -1.47
N VAL A 338 -20.78 7.89 -0.73
CA VAL A 338 -20.45 6.99 0.38
C VAL A 338 -20.54 7.80 1.67
N PRO A 339 -21.61 7.65 2.47
CA PRO A 339 -21.70 8.34 3.75
C PRO A 339 -20.67 7.79 4.73
N ILE A 340 -19.91 8.67 5.36
CA ILE A 340 -18.91 8.32 6.35
C ILE A 340 -19.07 9.21 7.58
N GLU A 341 -19.12 8.59 8.76
CA GLU A 341 -19.20 9.33 10.02
C GLU A 341 -17.87 10.07 10.29
N PRO A 342 -17.91 11.23 10.96
CA PRO A 342 -16.71 12.04 11.23
C PRO A 342 -15.56 11.24 11.86
N ARG A 343 -15.85 10.38 12.84
CA ARG A 343 -14.84 9.52 13.49
C ARG A 343 -14.12 8.59 12.52
N TRP A 344 -14.82 8.08 11.50
CA TRP A 344 -14.22 7.20 10.50
C TRP A 344 -13.53 8.00 9.40
N HIS A 345 -14.06 9.18 9.08
CA HIS A 345 -13.44 10.10 8.13
C HIS A 345 -12.05 10.52 8.61
N GLN A 346 -11.92 10.94 9.89
CA GLN A 346 -10.66 11.34 10.50
C GLN A 346 -9.58 10.26 10.45
N VAL A 347 -9.95 9.00 10.66
CA VAL A 347 -9.00 7.89 10.66
C VAL A 347 -8.69 7.40 9.25
N LEU A 348 -9.69 7.35 8.37
CA LEU A 348 -9.52 6.87 6.99
C LEU A 348 -8.82 7.91 6.10
N PHE A 349 -9.02 9.20 6.39
CA PHE A 349 -8.54 10.35 5.62
C PHE A 349 -7.93 11.43 6.55
N PRO A 350 -6.86 11.12 7.29
CA PRO A 350 -6.24 12.07 8.21
C PRO A 350 -5.75 13.34 7.49
N ASP A 351 -5.39 13.21 6.22
CA ASP A 351 -4.97 14.30 5.34
C ASP A 351 -6.12 15.14 4.79
N ALA A 352 -7.38 14.83 5.11
CA ALA A 352 -8.53 15.70 4.85
C ALA A 352 -8.86 16.60 6.06
N GLU A 353 -8.40 16.24 7.26
CA GLU A 353 -8.67 16.99 8.49
C GLU A 353 -7.83 18.26 8.59
N PRO A 354 -8.33 19.36 9.18
CA PRO A 354 -7.56 20.60 9.34
C PRO A 354 -6.21 20.35 10.05
N PHE A 355 -5.13 20.92 9.51
CA PHE A 355 -3.81 20.88 10.12
C PHE A 355 -3.71 21.97 11.19
N ASP A 356 -3.34 21.63 12.43
CA ASP A 356 -2.94 22.61 13.46
C ASP A 356 -1.42 22.80 13.42
N PRO A 357 -0.90 23.97 12.97
CA PRO A 357 0.53 24.26 12.90
C PRO A 357 1.23 24.36 14.26
N GLN A 358 0.50 24.45 15.38
CA GLN A 358 1.09 24.56 16.72
C GLN A 358 1.20 23.23 17.48
N GLY A 359 0.90 22.10 16.84
CA GLY A 359 0.86 20.81 17.53
C GLY A 359 -0.21 20.78 18.63
N GLY A 360 -1.23 21.63 18.53
CA GLY A 360 -2.39 21.58 19.39
C GLY A 360 -3.17 20.32 19.09
N LEU A 361 -3.15 19.40 20.05
CA LEU A 361 -4.15 18.37 20.29
C LEU A 361 -4.89 17.92 19.02
N PHE A 362 -4.34 16.93 18.30
CA PHE A 362 -5.22 15.89 17.74
C PHE A 362 -6.26 15.63 18.82
N PRO A 363 -7.59 15.69 18.58
CA PRO A 363 -8.55 15.62 19.66
C PRO A 363 -8.37 14.34 20.49
N GLU A 364 -7.55 14.45 21.54
CA GLU A 364 -7.52 13.59 22.73
C GLU A 364 -8.92 13.57 23.38
N LEU A 365 -9.82 14.44 22.91
CA LEU A 365 -11.24 14.54 23.25
C LEU A 365 -12.18 13.58 22.51
N LEU A 366 -11.74 12.75 21.55
CA LEU A 366 -12.64 11.78 20.90
C LEU A 366 -12.22 10.30 21.02
N GLY A 367 -11.13 9.96 21.72
CA GLY A 367 -10.75 8.56 21.94
C GLY A 367 -10.61 7.73 20.64
N HIS A 368 -10.43 8.38 19.50
CA HIS A 368 -10.44 7.79 18.17
C HIS A 368 -9.07 7.98 17.54
N GLN A 369 -8.35 6.86 17.47
CA GLN A 369 -6.93 6.74 17.22
C GLN A 369 -6.64 6.85 15.73
N THR A 370 -5.72 7.72 15.32
CA THR A 370 -5.22 7.81 13.95
C THR A 370 -4.15 6.75 13.72
N GLN A 371 -4.52 5.70 12.98
CA GLN A 371 -3.65 4.54 12.70
C GLN A 371 -2.71 4.83 11.51
N PRO A 372 -1.53 4.18 11.42
CA PRO A 372 -0.56 4.36 10.32
C PRO A 372 -1.14 4.16 8.90
N PHE A 373 -2.23 3.40 8.80
CA PHE A 373 -2.89 3.01 7.56
C PHE A 373 -3.75 4.12 6.93
N GLY A 374 -4.01 5.20 7.67
CA GLY A 374 -4.54 6.44 7.10
C GLY A 374 -3.65 7.03 5.99
N ASN A 375 -2.39 6.62 5.91
CA ASN A 375 -1.42 7.14 4.94
C ASN A 375 -1.38 6.40 3.60
N ALA A 376 -1.97 5.21 3.52
CA ALA A 376 -2.01 4.44 2.29
C ALA A 376 -2.90 5.12 1.23
N LEU A 377 -2.49 5.08 -0.03
CA LEU A 377 -3.33 5.45 -1.17
C LEU A 377 -4.34 4.34 -1.47
N ARG A 378 -4.00 3.08 -1.21
CA ARG A 378 -4.92 1.94 -1.31
C ARG A 378 -5.54 1.67 0.06
N LYS A 379 -6.87 1.76 0.15
CA LYS A 379 -7.62 1.74 1.41
C LYS A 379 -8.78 0.75 1.36
N ALA A 380 -9.30 0.39 2.53
CA ALA A 380 -10.50 -0.41 2.69
C ALA A 380 -11.56 0.36 3.49
N TYR A 381 -12.79 0.40 2.97
CA TYR A 381 -13.96 0.91 3.66
C TYR A 381 -14.93 -0.23 3.95
N LEU A 382 -15.37 -0.35 5.21
CA LEU A 382 -16.25 -1.41 5.68
C LEU A 382 -17.62 -0.85 6.03
N CYS A 383 -18.68 -1.44 5.47
CA CYS A 383 -20.05 -1.05 5.80
C CYS A 383 -21.04 -2.22 5.67
N ASN A 384 -22.18 -2.11 6.33
CA ASN A 384 -23.29 -3.08 6.20
C ASN A 384 -24.26 -2.69 5.07
N SER A 385 -23.80 -1.95 4.05
CA SER A 385 -24.67 -1.52 2.96
C SER A 385 -25.14 -2.73 2.14
N PRO A 386 -26.44 -2.82 1.79
CA PRO A 386 -26.96 -3.92 0.97
C PRO A 386 -26.62 -3.75 -0.52
N THR A 387 -26.01 -2.63 -0.92
CA THR A 387 -25.67 -2.40 -2.33
C THR A 387 -24.66 -3.42 -2.85
N ARG A 388 -24.84 -3.86 -4.09
CA ARG A 388 -23.91 -4.71 -4.85
C ARG A 388 -23.59 -4.10 -6.22
N LEU A 389 -23.83 -2.78 -6.35
CA LEU A 389 -23.75 -2.05 -7.61
C LEU A 389 -22.38 -1.43 -7.88
N LEU A 390 -21.48 -1.48 -6.90
CA LEU A 390 -20.12 -0.99 -7.02
C LEU A 390 -19.33 -1.93 -7.93
N VAL A 391 -18.71 -1.37 -8.96
CA VAL A 391 -17.84 -2.09 -9.89
C VAL A 391 -16.46 -1.44 -9.92
N PRO A 392 -15.39 -2.20 -10.27
CA PRO A 392 -14.06 -1.64 -10.46
C PRO A 392 -14.08 -0.38 -11.34
N GLY A 393 -13.42 0.68 -10.89
CA GLY A 393 -13.38 1.99 -11.55
C GLY A 393 -14.53 2.94 -11.20
N SER A 394 -15.51 2.52 -10.40
CA SER A 394 -16.57 3.42 -9.93
C SER A 394 -16.00 4.54 -9.03
N PRO A 395 -16.26 5.83 -9.33
CA PRO A 395 -15.87 6.91 -8.44
C PRO A 395 -16.67 6.86 -7.12
N LEU A 396 -15.98 7.05 -6.00
CA LEU A 396 -16.52 7.07 -4.65
C LEU A 396 -16.38 8.48 -4.09
N LEU A 397 -17.50 9.11 -3.76
CA LEU A 397 -17.58 10.44 -3.16
C LEU A 397 -17.84 10.26 -1.67
N PHE A 398 -16.79 10.33 -0.85
CA PHE A 398 -16.90 10.16 0.60
C PHE A 398 -17.52 11.41 1.24
N TYR A 399 -18.80 11.30 1.58
CA TYR A 399 -19.61 12.35 2.16
C TYR A 399 -19.53 12.28 3.69
N ARG A 400 -18.88 13.27 4.32
CA ARG A 400 -18.78 13.38 5.78
C ARG A 400 -20.15 13.75 6.36
N SER A 401 -20.74 12.83 7.12
CA SER A 401 -22.07 13.01 7.71
C SER A 401 -22.03 13.79 9.04
N HIS A 402 -23.19 14.20 9.53
CA HIS A 402 -23.41 14.91 10.80
C HIS A 402 -22.91 16.34 10.90
N ASP A 403 -21.59 16.57 10.86
CA ASP A 403 -20.98 17.88 11.10
C ASP A 403 -20.91 18.74 9.83
N GLU A 404 -19.98 18.45 8.93
CA GLU A 404 -19.64 19.30 7.79
C GLU A 404 -20.58 19.09 6.59
N LYS A 405 -21.16 17.89 6.46
CA LYS A 405 -22.18 17.58 5.43
C LYS A 405 -21.71 17.90 4.01
N ALA A 406 -20.48 17.51 3.68
CA ALA A 406 -19.86 17.72 2.38
C ALA A 406 -19.01 16.51 1.96
N VAL A 407 -18.68 16.44 0.68
CA VAL A 407 -17.70 15.49 0.15
C VAL A 407 -16.32 16.13 0.20
N PHE A 408 -15.43 15.55 1.00
CA PHE A 408 -14.04 15.98 1.13
C PHE A 408 -13.07 15.06 0.41
N VAL A 409 -13.43 13.80 0.16
CA VAL A 409 -12.52 12.84 -0.43
C VAL A 409 -13.18 12.12 -1.58
N VAL A 410 -12.44 12.01 -2.68
CA VAL A 410 -12.78 11.19 -3.83
C VAL A 410 -11.88 9.96 -3.81
N GLY A 411 -12.46 8.80 -4.11
CA GLY A 411 -11.72 7.58 -4.37
C GLY A 411 -12.24 6.84 -5.60
N VAL A 412 -11.56 5.76 -5.96
CA VAL A 412 -11.94 4.87 -7.07
C VAL A 412 -12.01 3.46 -6.56
N CYS A 413 -13.16 2.82 -6.74
CA CYS A 413 -13.37 1.43 -6.35
C CYS A 413 -12.38 0.52 -7.10
N GLU A 414 -11.58 -0.26 -6.39
CA GLU A 414 -10.75 -1.32 -6.98
C GLU A 414 -11.54 -2.63 -7.03
N GLN A 415 -12.13 -3.01 -5.90
CA GLN A 415 -12.79 -4.30 -5.75
C GLN A 415 -13.77 -4.28 -4.59
N THR A 416 -14.76 -5.18 -4.63
CA THR A 416 -15.69 -5.38 -3.51
C THR A 416 -15.82 -6.84 -3.15
N TYR A 417 -16.04 -7.10 -1.87
CA TYR A 417 -16.29 -8.42 -1.30
C TYR A 417 -17.42 -8.33 -0.28
N VAL A 418 -18.09 -9.45 -0.03
CA VAL A 418 -19.12 -9.55 1.00
C VAL A 418 -18.83 -10.77 1.84
N SER A 419 -18.73 -10.59 3.14
CA SER A 419 -18.50 -11.70 4.06
C SER A 419 -19.21 -11.48 5.40
N ARG A 420 -19.41 -12.59 6.11
CA ARG A 420 -19.86 -12.66 7.50
C ARG A 420 -18.78 -13.24 8.42
N ASP A 421 -17.59 -13.53 7.91
CA ASP A 421 -16.47 -14.05 8.68
C ASP A 421 -15.48 -12.90 8.96
N PRO A 422 -15.31 -12.47 10.23
CA PRO A 422 -14.33 -11.46 10.60
C PRO A 422 -12.89 -11.81 10.19
N ALA A 423 -12.51 -13.09 10.20
CA ALA A 423 -11.17 -13.53 9.80
C ALA A 423 -10.98 -13.40 8.28
N GLU A 424 -12.00 -13.74 7.49
CA GLU A 424 -11.98 -13.53 6.04
C GLU A 424 -11.93 -12.04 5.70
N ILE A 425 -12.74 -11.20 6.36
CA ILE A 425 -12.74 -9.75 6.15
C ILE A 425 -11.36 -9.17 6.47
N ALA A 426 -10.78 -9.54 7.62
CA ALA A 426 -9.44 -9.11 8.02
C ALA A 426 -8.41 -9.50 6.95
N ALA A 427 -8.43 -10.75 6.48
CA ALA A 427 -7.58 -11.26 5.40
C ALA A 427 -7.70 -10.44 4.10
N LEU A 428 -8.94 -10.12 3.69
CA LEU A 428 -9.24 -9.38 2.47
C LEU A 428 -8.78 -7.92 2.53
N VAL A 429 -8.98 -7.24 3.66
CA VAL A 429 -8.56 -5.83 3.80
C VAL A 429 -7.06 -5.68 4.00
N GLY A 430 -6.39 -6.69 4.57
CA GLY A 430 -4.94 -6.73 4.74
C GLY A 430 -4.37 -5.42 5.27
N ARG A 431 -3.31 -4.94 4.63
CA ARG A 431 -2.61 -3.68 4.97
C ARG A 431 -3.35 -2.42 4.51
N ARG A 432 -4.67 -2.46 4.33
CA ARG A 432 -5.48 -1.32 3.84
C ARG A 432 -6.53 -0.87 4.84
N THR A 433 -6.67 -1.57 5.97
CA THR A 433 -7.71 -1.30 6.97
C THR A 433 -7.24 -0.34 8.05
N VAL A 434 -8.16 0.53 8.44
CA VAL A 434 -8.07 1.35 9.66
C VAL A 434 -8.94 0.80 10.80
N TYR A 435 -9.66 -0.29 10.54
CA TYR A 435 -10.54 -0.96 11.51
C TYR A 435 -9.74 -1.99 12.30
N SER A 436 -9.88 -1.97 13.63
CA SER A 436 -9.37 -3.03 14.50
C SER A 436 -10.18 -4.31 14.33
N TYR A 437 -9.62 -5.44 14.77
CA TYR A 437 -10.32 -6.72 14.64
C TYR A 437 -11.68 -6.73 15.38
N ALA A 438 -11.74 -6.16 16.59
CA ALA A 438 -12.99 -6.04 17.35
C ALA A 438 -14.05 -5.17 16.64
N GLN A 439 -13.63 -4.15 15.90
CA GLN A 439 -14.54 -3.32 15.09
C GLN A 439 -15.06 -4.07 13.86
N ILE A 440 -14.24 -4.95 13.27
CA ILE A 440 -14.69 -5.85 12.19
C ILE A 440 -15.75 -6.83 12.74
N GLU A 441 -15.48 -7.46 13.89
CA GLU A 441 -16.45 -8.35 14.56
C GLU A 441 -17.77 -7.64 14.87
N ASP A 442 -17.70 -6.39 15.34
CA ASP A 442 -18.90 -5.58 15.61
C ASP A 442 -19.75 -5.33 14.37
N ARG A 443 -19.10 -5.04 13.23
CA ARG A 443 -19.81 -4.87 11.96
C ARG A 443 -20.48 -6.16 11.50
N VAL A 444 -19.81 -7.30 11.67
CA VAL A 444 -20.38 -8.62 11.32
C VAL A 444 -21.60 -8.96 12.19
N ARG A 445 -21.65 -8.53 13.46
CA ARG A 445 -22.84 -8.70 14.31
C ARG A 445 -24.08 -7.99 13.75
N ASN A 446 -23.89 -6.91 13.00
CA ASN A 446 -24.97 -6.15 12.37
C ASN A 446 -25.41 -6.71 11.00
N GLY A 447 -24.83 -7.82 10.55
CA GLY A 447 -25.16 -8.50 9.31
C GLY A 447 -23.96 -8.64 8.36
N GLU A 448 -24.25 -8.86 7.08
CA GLU A 448 -23.19 -8.94 6.06
C GLU A 448 -22.40 -7.65 5.96
N VAL A 449 -21.08 -7.78 5.87
CA VAL A 449 -20.17 -6.64 5.69
C VAL A 449 -19.75 -6.60 4.23
N LEU A 450 -20.06 -5.46 3.58
CA LEU A 450 -19.50 -5.06 2.30
C LEU A 450 -18.11 -4.45 2.55
N VAL A 451 -17.09 -5.10 2.02
CA VAL A 451 -15.71 -4.62 1.93
C VAL A 451 -15.55 -3.90 0.61
N VAL A 452 -15.19 -2.61 0.65
CA VAL A 452 -14.86 -1.83 -0.54
C VAL A 452 -13.37 -1.51 -0.49
N LEU A 453 -12.59 -2.18 -1.34
CA LEU A 453 -11.19 -1.82 -1.58
C LEU A 453 -11.16 -0.69 -2.62
N PHE A 454 -10.45 0.39 -2.33
CA PHE A 454 -10.44 1.57 -3.17
C PHE A 454 -9.09 2.28 -3.16
N ARG A 455 -8.85 3.08 -4.20
CA ARG A 455 -7.74 4.04 -4.29
C ARG A 455 -8.24 5.41 -3.88
N GLN A 456 -7.55 6.09 -2.97
CA GLN A 456 -7.78 7.51 -2.72
C GLN A 456 -7.29 8.30 -3.92
N ASP A 457 -8.16 9.14 -4.48
CA ASP A 457 -7.89 9.94 -5.67
C ASP A 457 -7.42 11.35 -5.27
N ARG A 458 -8.30 12.15 -4.67
CA ARG A 458 -7.98 13.52 -4.24
C ARG A 458 -8.75 13.93 -3.01
N VAL A 459 -8.22 14.95 -2.34
CA VAL A 459 -8.88 15.65 -1.23
C VAL A 459 -9.35 17.01 -1.70
N LEU A 460 -10.60 17.34 -1.43
CA LEU A 460 -11.28 18.58 -1.79
C LEU A 460 -11.36 19.53 -0.58
N ARG A 461 -10.24 19.75 0.12
CA ARG A 461 -10.26 20.51 1.38
C ARG A 461 -10.62 21.98 1.16
N GLU A 462 -10.01 22.63 0.17
CA GLU A 462 -10.20 24.06 -0.10
C GLU A 462 -11.57 24.34 -0.72
N ASP A 463 -12.15 23.36 -1.42
CA ASP A 463 -13.39 23.52 -2.17
C ASP A 463 -14.24 22.22 -2.11
N PRO A 464 -14.76 21.85 -0.92
CA PRO A 464 -15.52 20.62 -0.74
C PRO A 464 -16.87 20.69 -1.45
N ILE A 465 -17.37 19.55 -1.92
CA ILE A 465 -18.69 19.51 -2.58
C ILE A 465 -19.78 19.42 -1.50
N THR A 466 -20.45 20.53 -1.23
CA THR A 466 -21.44 20.61 -0.15
C THR A 466 -22.74 19.85 -0.47
N LEU A 467 -23.54 19.54 0.55
CA LEU A 467 -24.88 19.00 0.33
C LEU A 467 -25.77 19.91 -0.55
N GLU A 468 -25.59 21.23 -0.45
CA GLU A 468 -26.33 22.19 -1.27
C GLU A 468 -25.91 22.10 -2.74
N ASP A 469 -24.62 21.96 -3.02
CA ASP A 469 -24.11 21.73 -4.37
C ASP A 469 -24.68 20.44 -4.97
N LEU A 470 -24.64 19.34 -4.21
CA LEU A 470 -25.19 18.04 -4.64
C LEU A 470 -26.68 18.14 -4.98
N LYS A 471 -27.45 18.88 -4.19
CA LYS A 471 -28.89 19.09 -4.42
C LYS A 471 -29.14 19.97 -5.64
N ARG A 472 -28.46 21.12 -5.71
CA ARG A 472 -28.57 22.11 -6.78
C ARG A 472 -28.20 21.52 -8.14
N ALA A 473 -27.15 20.73 -8.19
CA ALA A 473 -26.69 20.03 -9.39
C ALA A 473 -27.53 18.79 -9.72
N GLY A 474 -28.51 18.41 -8.90
CA GLY A 474 -29.33 17.22 -9.11
C GLY A 474 -28.60 15.89 -8.86
N VAL A 475 -27.39 15.90 -8.31
CA VAL A 475 -26.60 14.72 -7.95
C VAL A 475 -27.29 13.86 -6.90
N ALA A 476 -27.94 14.51 -5.92
CA ALA A 476 -28.70 13.85 -4.85
C ALA A 476 -29.97 14.66 -4.50
N ARG A 477 -31.01 13.99 -4.01
CA ARG A 477 -32.23 14.68 -3.49
C ARG A 477 -32.05 15.15 -2.04
N THR A 478 -31.37 14.32 -1.25
CA THR A 478 -31.13 14.51 0.17
C THR A 478 -29.77 13.92 0.53
N TRP A 479 -29.36 14.06 1.79
CA TRP A 479 -28.11 13.46 2.26
C TRP A 479 -28.17 11.93 2.16
N PRO A 480 -27.07 11.25 1.79
CA PRO A 480 -27.01 9.80 1.70
C PRO A 480 -27.06 9.16 3.09
N GLN A 481 -27.92 8.16 3.29
CA GLN A 481 -27.94 7.33 4.50
C GLN A 481 -27.20 5.99 4.32
N ALA A 482 -27.03 5.56 3.06
CA ALA A 482 -26.25 4.40 2.67
C ALA A 482 -25.50 4.74 1.37
N ILE A 483 -24.60 3.84 0.94
CA ILE A 483 -23.93 3.98 -0.36
C ILE A 483 -24.98 4.09 -1.45
N THR A 484 -25.02 5.24 -2.11
CA THR A 484 -26.09 5.59 -3.06
C THR A 484 -25.48 6.03 -4.38
N ARG A 485 -25.99 5.46 -5.47
CA ARG A 485 -25.63 5.87 -6.83
C ARG A 485 -26.08 7.29 -7.09
N THR A 486 -25.21 8.13 -7.63
CA THR A 486 -25.55 9.51 -8.00
C THR A 486 -26.59 9.53 -9.11
N ARG A 487 -27.43 10.56 -9.14
CA ARG A 487 -28.49 10.62 -10.16
C ARG A 487 -27.95 11.09 -11.52
N PRO A 488 -28.53 10.62 -12.64
CA PRO A 488 -28.09 10.98 -13.99
C PRO A 488 -28.13 12.49 -14.28
N GLU A 489 -29.05 13.23 -13.66
CA GLU A 489 -29.23 14.67 -13.89
C GLU A 489 -28.00 15.48 -13.50
N GLY A 490 -27.27 15.04 -12.46
CA GLY A 490 -26.04 15.69 -12.00
C GLY A 490 -24.75 15.13 -12.60
N ALA A 491 -24.83 14.18 -13.53
CA ALA A 491 -23.66 13.48 -14.04
C ALA A 491 -22.70 14.42 -14.79
N GLN A 492 -23.22 15.34 -15.62
CA GLN A 492 -22.39 16.29 -16.36
C GLN A 492 -21.70 17.28 -15.43
N TRP A 493 -22.41 17.79 -14.42
CA TRP A 493 -21.84 18.69 -13.42
C TRP A 493 -20.73 17.99 -12.63
N LEU A 494 -20.92 16.74 -12.22
CA LEU A 494 -19.87 15.96 -11.54
C LEU A 494 -18.64 15.73 -12.41
N ARG A 495 -18.82 15.40 -13.70
CA ARG A 495 -17.69 15.24 -14.63
C ARG A 495 -16.85 16.52 -14.73
N GLN A 496 -17.51 17.66 -14.88
CA GLN A 496 -16.83 18.95 -14.92
C GLN A 496 -16.14 19.26 -13.58
N ARG A 497 -16.84 19.00 -12.46
CA ARG A 497 -16.32 19.25 -11.11
C ARG A 497 -15.10 18.40 -10.77
N LEU A 498 -15.03 17.18 -11.29
CA LEU A 498 -13.94 16.24 -11.03
C LEU A 498 -12.87 16.23 -12.14
N GLY A 499 -13.06 16.97 -13.23
CA GLY A 499 -12.16 16.96 -14.40
C GLY A 499 -12.08 15.58 -15.07
N ALA A 500 -13.23 14.92 -15.26
CA ALA A 500 -13.38 13.50 -15.62
C ALA A 500 -14.20 13.22 -16.89
#